data_AF-A0A2H3ITL6-F1
#
_entry.id   AF-A0A2H3ITL6-F1
#
_cell.length_a   1.000
_cell.length_b   1.000
_cell.length_c   1.000
_cell.angle_alpha   90.00
_cell.angle_beta   90.00
_cell.angle_gamma   90.00
#
_symmetry.space_group_name_H-M   'P 1'
#
loop_
_entity.id
_entity.type
_entity.pdbx_description
1 polymer ?
#
loop_
_entity_poly.entity_id
_entity_poly.type
_entity_poly.pdbx_seq_one_letter_code
_entity_poly.pdbx_strand_id
1 'polypeptide(L)'
;MQSNIRDDPGELLGEADYHNLTGVPKWIGNYPVGHHGTYDDVNGGAFGVAAVNWVTWIFKDNTTAAEFFTEGGAEKAEWSETESFDLKDLLKY
;
A
#
# COMPACT_ATOMS: atom_id res chain seq x y z
N MET A 1 0.76 -25.10 -4.01
CA MET A 1 -0.60 -24.63 -4.30
C MET A 1 -0.52 -23.12 -4.22
N GLN A 2 -0.44 -22.42 -5.35
CA GLN A 2 -0.50 -20.96 -5.35
C GLN A 2 -1.97 -20.62 -5.19
N SER A 3 -2.36 -20.10 -4.02
CA SER A 3 -3.70 -19.54 -3.83
C SER A 3 -3.82 -18.35 -4.78
N ASN A 4 -4.84 -18.34 -5.63
CA ASN A 4 -5.18 -17.13 -6.36
C ASN A 4 -5.57 -16.08 -5.32
N ILE A 5 -4.91 -14.93 -5.42
CA ILE A 5 -5.12 -13.75 -4.56
C ILE A 5 -6.64 -13.45 -4.43
N ARG A 6 -7.37 -13.52 -5.56
CA ARG A 6 -8.82 -13.37 -5.68
C ARG A 6 -9.72 -14.33 -4.87
N ASP A 7 -9.18 -15.35 -4.22
CA ASP A 7 -9.96 -16.28 -3.39
C ASP A 7 -10.00 -15.88 -1.90
N ASP A 8 -9.34 -14.77 -1.48
CA ASP A 8 -9.41 -14.23 -0.11
C ASP A 8 -10.54 -13.20 0.06
N PRO A 9 -11.61 -13.49 0.85
CA PRO A 9 -12.67 -12.54 1.11
C PRO A 9 -12.20 -11.23 1.78
N GLY A 10 -11.07 -11.26 2.51
CA GLY A 10 -10.52 -10.09 3.18
C GLY A 10 -9.99 -9.03 2.20
N GLU A 11 -9.44 -9.46 1.07
CA GLU A 11 -8.94 -8.57 0.02
C GLU A 11 -10.09 -7.84 -0.68
N LEU A 12 -11.16 -8.57 -1.02
CA LEU A 12 -12.37 -7.97 -1.60
C LEU A 12 -13.01 -6.91 -0.70
N LEU A 13 -12.92 -7.10 0.63
CA LEU A 13 -13.38 -6.10 1.60
C LEU A 13 -12.44 -4.89 1.67
N GLY A 14 -11.12 -5.12 1.65
CA GLY A 14 -10.13 -4.05 1.63
C GLY A 14 -10.24 -3.14 0.40
N GLU A 15 -10.43 -3.71 -0.79
CA GLU A 15 -10.65 -2.96 -2.03
C GLU A 15 -11.99 -2.19 -1.99
N ALA A 16 -13.06 -2.83 -1.52
CA ALA A 16 -14.35 -2.16 -1.38
C ALA A 16 -14.28 -0.98 -0.40
N ASP A 17 -13.60 -1.14 0.73
CA ASP A 17 -13.37 -0.07 1.70
C ASP A 17 -12.54 1.07 1.09
N TYR A 18 -11.48 0.72 0.34
CA TYR A 18 -10.71 1.71 -0.41
C TYR A 18 -11.59 2.50 -1.36
N HIS A 19 -12.44 1.87 -2.18
CA HIS A 19 -13.31 2.59 -3.13
C HIS A 19 -14.39 3.43 -2.44
N ASN A 20 -14.91 2.97 -1.29
CA ASN A 20 -15.91 3.71 -0.50
C ASN A 20 -15.32 4.89 0.29
N LEU A 21 -14.02 4.87 0.59
CA LEU A 21 -13.34 5.96 1.29
C LEU A 21 -13.25 7.21 0.38
N THR A 22 -13.75 8.34 0.84
CA THR A 22 -13.74 9.61 0.07
C THR A 22 -13.24 10.77 0.92
N GLY A 23 -12.81 11.86 0.27
CA GLY A 23 -12.41 13.10 0.95
C GLY A 23 -11.04 13.06 1.64
N VAL A 24 -10.27 11.99 1.45
CA VAL A 24 -8.90 11.87 1.95
C VAL A 24 -7.99 11.30 0.87
N PRO A 25 -6.70 11.71 0.83
CA PRO A 25 -5.70 11.03 0.03
C PRO A 25 -5.56 9.57 0.48
N LYS A 26 -5.50 8.64 -0.47
CA LYS A 26 -5.47 7.19 -0.21
C LYS A 26 -4.65 6.47 -1.26
N TRP A 27 -4.11 5.32 -0.88
CA TRP A 27 -3.38 4.41 -1.74
C TRP A 27 -3.71 2.96 -1.33
N ILE A 28 -3.75 2.06 -2.30
CA ILE A 28 -3.90 0.61 -2.11
C ILE A 28 -2.93 -0.11 -3.05
N GLY A 29 -2.52 -1.31 -2.65
CA GLY A 29 -1.81 -2.26 -3.49
C GLY A 29 -1.83 -3.65 -2.86
N ASN A 30 -1.80 -4.67 -3.70
CA ASN A 30 -1.83 -6.07 -3.32
C ASN A 30 -0.42 -6.66 -3.44
N TYR A 31 -0.01 -7.47 -2.47
CA TYR A 31 1.30 -8.14 -2.46
C TYR A 31 1.07 -9.66 -2.55
N PRO A 32 1.91 -10.44 -3.25
CA PRO A 32 1.62 -11.84 -3.59
C PRO A 32 1.84 -12.80 -2.41
N VAL A 33 1.08 -12.60 -1.34
CA VAL A 33 1.08 -13.38 -0.09
C VAL A 33 -0.36 -13.71 0.33
N GLY A 34 -0.52 -14.69 1.22
CA GLY A 34 -1.85 -15.03 1.75
C GLY A 34 -2.33 -14.03 2.81
N HIS A 35 -3.53 -14.27 3.36
CA HIS A 35 -4.21 -13.41 4.34
C HIS A 35 -3.36 -12.87 5.49
N HIS A 36 -2.42 -13.69 6.00
CA HIS A 36 -1.54 -13.30 7.11
C HIS A 36 -0.48 -12.26 6.71
N GLY A 37 -0.32 -11.97 5.43
CA GLY A 37 0.63 -10.99 4.93
C GLY A 37 2.07 -11.33 5.28
N THR A 38 2.87 -10.28 5.50
CA THR A 38 4.28 -10.38 5.91
C THR A 38 4.48 -9.97 7.38
N TYR A 39 3.44 -9.98 8.21
CA TYR A 39 3.51 -9.42 9.58
C TYR A 39 4.50 -10.16 10.49
N ASP A 40 4.67 -11.47 10.30
CA ASP A 40 5.59 -12.31 11.08
C ASP A 40 7.04 -12.28 10.55
N ASP A 41 7.27 -11.63 9.41
CA ASP A 41 8.61 -11.49 8.87
C ASP A 41 9.43 -10.51 9.71
N VAL A 42 10.77 -10.60 9.60
CA VAL A 42 11.67 -9.65 10.25
C VAL A 42 11.31 -8.23 9.82
N ASN A 43 11.04 -7.37 10.81
CA ASN A 43 10.58 -5.98 10.61
C ASN A 43 9.27 -5.85 9.82
N GLY A 44 8.42 -6.88 9.80
CA GLY A 44 7.13 -6.88 9.10
C GLY A 44 7.22 -7.00 7.59
N GLY A 45 8.39 -7.35 7.03
CA GLY A 45 8.58 -7.62 5.61
C GLY A 45 8.16 -6.48 4.68
N ALA A 46 7.56 -6.82 3.53
CA ALA A 46 7.13 -5.85 2.53
C ALA A 46 6.10 -4.86 3.09
N PHE A 47 5.16 -5.33 3.93
CA PHE A 47 4.15 -4.48 4.56
C PHE A 47 4.78 -3.45 5.52
N GLY A 48 5.79 -3.89 6.29
CA GLY A 48 6.57 -3.01 7.15
C GLY A 48 7.30 -1.91 6.37
N VAL A 49 7.91 -2.26 5.22
CA VAL A 49 8.58 -1.29 4.34
C VAL A 49 7.59 -0.25 3.81
N ALA A 50 6.44 -0.68 3.29
CA ALA A 50 5.40 0.23 2.81
C ALA A 50 4.90 1.16 3.93
N ALA A 51 4.59 0.61 5.11
CA ALA A 51 4.14 1.42 6.26
C ALA A 51 5.19 2.47 6.68
N VAL A 52 6.47 2.10 6.73
CA VAL A 52 7.56 3.02 7.08
C VAL A 52 7.73 4.11 6.02
N ASN A 53 7.65 3.79 4.73
CA ASN A 53 7.70 4.79 3.67
C ASN A 53 6.55 5.79 3.80
N TRP A 54 5.33 5.32 4.07
CA TRP A 54 4.16 6.18 4.22
C TRP A 54 4.32 7.20 5.35
N VAL A 55 4.67 6.74 6.56
CA VAL A 55 4.84 7.63 7.71
C VAL A 55 6.07 8.53 7.59
N THR A 56 7.14 8.05 6.92
CA THR A 56 8.35 8.84 6.67
C THR A 56 8.06 9.95 5.67
N TRP A 57 7.27 9.68 4.64
CA TRP A 57 6.83 10.69 3.70
C TRP A 57 5.97 11.75 4.40
N ILE A 58 4.93 11.35 5.12
CA ILE A 58 3.96 12.27 5.74
C ILE A 58 4.59 13.11 6.87
N PHE A 59 5.35 12.50 7.77
CA PHE A 59 5.82 13.21 8.96
C PHE A 59 7.18 13.90 8.80
N LYS A 60 7.88 13.65 7.69
CA LYS A 60 9.22 14.19 7.47
C LYS A 60 9.40 14.82 6.08
N ASP A 61 8.32 15.02 5.33
CA ASP A 61 8.34 15.53 3.95
C ASP A 61 9.34 14.78 3.04
N ASN A 62 9.52 13.48 3.28
CA ASN A 62 10.55 12.71 2.59
C ASN A 62 10.08 12.33 1.17
N THR A 63 10.60 13.04 0.16
CA THR A 63 10.24 12.82 -1.24
C THR A 63 10.70 11.46 -1.77
N THR A 64 11.84 10.94 -1.30
CA THR A 64 12.30 9.61 -1.71
C THR A 64 11.38 8.51 -1.19
N ALA A 65 10.82 8.66 0.01
CA ALA A 65 9.81 7.74 0.53
C ALA A 65 8.50 7.83 -0.27
N ALA A 66 8.13 9.02 -0.76
CA ALA A 66 6.97 9.24 -1.61
C ALA A 66 7.05 8.46 -2.93
N GLU A 67 8.24 8.34 -3.51
CA GLU A 67 8.48 7.63 -4.78
C GLU A 67 8.00 6.17 -4.75
N PHE A 68 7.95 5.56 -3.56
CA PHE A 68 7.33 4.23 -3.38
C PHE A 68 5.88 4.22 -3.87
N PHE A 69 5.11 5.26 -3.59
CA PHE A 69 3.67 5.36 -3.88
C PHE A 69 3.35 6.13 -5.16
N THR A 70 4.24 7.01 -5.62
CA THR A 70 3.95 7.95 -6.71
C THR A 70 4.75 7.70 -8.00
N GLU A 71 5.88 6.99 -7.93
CA GLU A 71 6.85 6.88 -9.05
C GLU A 71 7.18 5.42 -9.40
N GLY A 72 6.21 4.52 -9.22
CA GLY A 72 6.34 3.12 -9.60
C GLY A 72 7.23 2.28 -8.66
N GLY A 73 7.50 2.77 -7.45
CA GLY A 73 8.38 2.08 -6.50
C GLY A 73 7.76 0.81 -5.91
N ALA A 74 6.46 0.81 -5.65
CA ALA A 74 5.72 -0.35 -5.16
C ALA A 74 5.74 -1.50 -6.19
N GLU A 75 5.54 -1.21 -7.48
CA GLU A 75 5.52 -2.19 -8.57
C GLU A 75 6.90 -2.81 -8.78
N LYS A 76 7.96 -2.00 -8.65
CA LYS A 76 9.35 -2.51 -8.63
C LYS A 76 9.62 -3.42 -7.42
N ALA A 77 8.89 -3.22 -6.34
CA ALA A 77 8.91 -4.04 -5.14
C ALA A 77 7.85 -5.17 -5.18
N GLU A 78 7.35 -5.53 -6.36
CA GLU A 78 6.42 -6.65 -6.62
C GLU A 78 4.99 -6.46 -6.08
N TRP A 79 4.61 -5.24 -5.72
CA TRP A 79 3.20 -4.92 -5.49
C TRP A 79 2.45 -4.86 -6.83
N SER A 80 1.20 -5.29 -6.82
CA SER A 80 0.30 -5.30 -7.98
C SER A 80 -1.03 -4.66 -7.62
N GLU A 81 -1.86 -4.40 -8.63
CA GLU A 81 -3.22 -3.85 -8.44
C GLU A 81 -3.18 -2.55 -7.60
N THR A 82 -2.17 -1.72 -7.87
CA THR A 82 -1.96 -0.46 -7.18
C THR A 82 -2.93 0.60 -7.67
N GLU A 83 -3.56 1.31 -6.73
CA GLU A 83 -4.37 2.49 -7.03
C GLU A 83 -4.03 3.62 -6.06
N SER A 84 -4.17 4.85 -6.52
CA SER A 84 -4.00 6.03 -5.68
C SER A 84 -5.04 7.09 -5.97
N PHE A 85 -5.37 7.88 -4.95
CA PHE A 85 -6.26 9.01 -5.05
C PHE A 85 -5.68 10.18 -4.25
N ASP A 86 -5.57 11.32 -4.93
CA ASP A 86 -5.25 12.64 -4.36
C ASP A 86 -3.96 12.76 -3.53
N LEU A 87 -2.97 11.92 -3.82
CA LEU A 87 -1.66 11.92 -3.15
C LEU A 87 -0.88 13.24 -3.28
N LYS A 88 -1.14 14.03 -4.33
CA LYS A 88 -0.56 15.37 -4.54
C LYS A 88 -0.98 16.40 -3.47
N ASP A 89 -2.10 16.17 -2.80
CA ASP A 89 -2.65 17.06 -1.79
C ASP A 89 -2.37 16.57 -0.36
N LEU A 90 -1.66 15.44 -0.23
CA LEU A 90 -1.33 14.79 1.05
C LEU A 90 -0.59 15.71 2.05
N LEU A 91 0.27 16.59 1.56
CA LEU A 91 1.11 17.46 2.40
C LEU A 91 0.65 18.94 2.40
N LYS A 92 -0.55 19.25 1.90
CA LYS A 92 -1.01 20.63 1.72
C LYS A 92 -1.86 21.19 2.87
N TYR A 93 -1.94 20.50 4.00
CA TYR A 93 -2.79 20.85 5.15
C TYR A 93 -2.02 21.49 6.31
#